data_AF-A0A8J5EKS9-F1
#
_entry.id   AF-A0A8J5EKS9-F1
#
_cell.length_a   1.000
_cell.length_b   1.000
_cell.length_c   1.000
_cell.angle_alpha   90.00
_cell.angle_beta   90.00
_cell.angle_gamma   90.00
#
_symmetry.space_group_name_H-M   'P 1'
#
loop_
_entity.id
_entity.type
_entity.pdbx_description
1 polymer ?
#
loop_
_entity_poly.entity_id
_entity_poly.type
_entity_poly.pdbx_seq_one_letter_code
_entity_poly.pdbx_strand_id
1 'polypeptide(L)'
;MGTQGQSSPENYDSRQNQSEKEKEKAIDDWLPITSSRNAKWWYSAFHNVTAMVGAGVLSLPYAMSELGWGPGIAVMVISWIVTLYTL
;
A
#
# COMPACT_ATOMS: atom_id res chain seq x y z
N MET A 1 -16.57 -24.98 53.85
CA MET A 1 -16.22 -25.33 52.46
C MET A 1 -15.60 -24.12 51.78
N GLY A 2 -14.32 -24.17 51.42
CA GLY A 2 -13.67 -23.16 50.58
C GLY A 2 -13.13 -23.84 49.34
N THR A 3 -13.71 -23.56 48.17
CA THR A 3 -13.21 -24.04 46.89
C THR A 3 -12.16 -23.03 46.40
N GLN A 4 -10.88 -23.28 46.67
CA GLN A 4 -9.80 -22.59 45.98
C GLN A 4 -9.76 -23.11 44.54
N GLY A 5 -10.20 -22.28 43.59
CA GLY A 5 -10.05 -22.55 42.17
C GLY A 5 -8.57 -22.50 41.81
N GLN A 6 -8.05 -23.63 41.33
CA GLN A 6 -6.68 -23.79 40.90
C GLN A 6 -6.45 -22.95 39.64
N SER A 7 -5.85 -21.77 39.80
CA SER A 7 -5.50 -20.90 38.70
C SER A 7 -4.10 -21.27 38.19
N SER A 8 -4.06 -22.14 37.17
CA SER A 8 -2.84 -22.62 36.55
C SER A 8 -1.98 -21.47 35.99
N PRO A 9 -0.65 -21.47 36.20
CA PRO A 9 0.25 -20.38 35.80
C PRO A 9 0.22 -20.07 34.29
N GLU A 10 -0.05 -21.07 33.44
CA GLU A 10 -0.20 -20.89 31.98
C GLU A 10 -1.35 -19.93 31.59
N ASN A 11 -2.42 -19.86 32.40
CA ASN A 11 -3.58 -19.02 32.11
C ASN A 11 -3.35 -17.54 32.48
N TYR A 12 -2.44 -17.25 33.41
CA TYR A 12 -2.06 -15.89 33.75
C TYR A 12 -1.16 -15.29 32.68
N ASP A 13 -0.17 -16.06 32.23
CA ASP A 13 0.79 -15.65 31.22
C ASP A 13 0.09 -15.35 29.88
N SER A 14 -0.82 -16.23 29.46
CA SER A 14 -1.62 -16.03 28.23
C SER A 14 -2.54 -14.80 28.29
N ARG A 15 -3.16 -14.51 29.44
CA ARG A 15 -3.97 -13.31 29.63
C ARG A 15 -3.14 -12.03 29.68
N GLN A 16 -1.95 -12.07 30.29
CA GLN A 16 -1.02 -10.94 30.28
C GLN A 16 -0.54 -10.64 28.86
N ASN A 17 -0.09 -11.65 28.13
CA ASN A 17 0.30 -11.52 26.72
C ASN A 17 -0.82 -10.96 25.83
N GLN A 18 -2.08 -11.38 26.05
CA GLN A 18 -3.23 -10.80 25.33
C GLN A 18 -3.42 -9.33 25.68
N SER A 19 -3.38 -8.97 26.97
CA SER A 19 -3.55 -7.59 27.41
C SER A 19 -2.43 -6.66 26.93
N GLU A 20 -1.20 -7.17 26.79
CA GLU A 20 -0.07 -6.42 26.24
C GLU A 20 -0.24 -6.19 24.74
N LYS A 21 -0.64 -7.22 23.98
CA LYS A 21 -0.96 -7.10 22.54
C LYS A 21 -2.11 -6.15 22.27
N GLU A 22 -3.13 -6.13 23.13
CA GLU A 22 -4.26 -5.20 23.03
C GLU A 22 -3.84 -3.75 23.29
N LYS A 23 -2.97 -3.52 24.29
CA LYS A 23 -2.40 -2.20 24.55
C LYS A 23 -1.49 -1.72 23.42
N GLU A 24 -0.68 -2.61 22.86
CA GLU A 24 0.20 -2.30 21.74
C GLU A 24 -0.61 -1.93 20.49
N LYS A 25 -1.68 -2.68 20.19
CA LYS A 25 -2.65 -2.33 19.14
C LYS A 25 -3.35 -0.99 19.39
N ALA A 26 -3.76 -0.72 20.64
CA ALA A 26 -4.41 0.54 20.99
C ALA A 26 -3.47 1.74 20.86
N ILE A 27 -2.17 1.57 21.15
CA ILE A 27 -1.13 2.58 20.93
C ILE A 27 -0.91 2.78 19.42
N ASP A 28 -0.82 1.69 18.65
CA ASP A 28 -0.62 1.72 17.21
C ASP A 28 -1.82 2.35 16.46
N ASP A 29 -3.05 2.14 16.94
CA ASP A 29 -4.27 2.75 16.41
C ASP A 29 -4.42 4.22 16.82
N TRP A 30 -3.95 4.60 18.01
CA TRP A 30 -4.00 5.99 18.49
C TRP A 30 -3.00 6.89 17.76
N LEU A 31 -1.88 6.33 17.31
CA LEU A 31 -0.88 7.06 16.55
C LEU A 31 -1.35 7.23 15.10
N PRO A 32 -1.66 8.46 14.64
CA PRO A 32 -2.20 8.71 13.29
C PRO A 32 -1.22 8.36 12.16
N ILE A 33 0.03 8.03 12.51
CA ILE A 33 1.11 7.64 11.60
C ILE A 33 1.26 6.13 11.42
N THR A 34 0.82 5.32 12.41
CA THR A 34 0.94 3.85 12.39
C THR A 34 -0.40 3.15 12.18
N SER A 35 -1.52 3.79 12.51
CA SER A 35 -2.85 3.29 12.16
C SER A 35 -2.87 2.99 10.67
N SER A 36 -3.03 1.71 10.32
CA SER A 36 -2.92 1.11 8.98
C SER A 36 -3.62 1.98 7.92
N ARG A 37 -2.92 3.00 7.42
CA ARG A 37 -3.44 3.86 6.37
C ARG A 37 -3.44 2.98 5.14
N ASN A 38 -4.64 2.55 4.72
CA ASN A 38 -4.88 1.83 3.49
C ASN A 38 -4.64 2.75 2.28
N ALA A 39 -3.49 3.42 2.24
CA ALA A 39 -3.00 4.10 1.06
C ALA A 39 -2.58 3.00 0.11
N LYS A 40 -3.51 2.60 -0.76
CA LYS A 40 -3.21 1.68 -1.85
C LYS A 40 -2.01 2.25 -2.60
N TRP A 41 -0.91 1.50 -2.66
CA TRP A 41 0.32 1.92 -3.35
C TRP A 41 0.04 2.39 -4.79
N TRP A 42 -0.97 1.78 -5.42
CA TRP A 42 -1.55 2.19 -6.69
C TRP A 42 -1.99 3.66 -6.72
N TYR A 43 -2.60 4.19 -5.66
CA TYR A 43 -3.05 5.60 -5.62
C TYR A 43 -1.88 6.58 -5.73
N SER A 44 -0.76 6.27 -5.06
CA SER A 44 0.47 7.07 -5.15
C SER A 44 1.14 6.89 -6.52
N ALA A 45 1.18 5.67 -7.05
CA ALA A 45 1.67 5.39 -8.39
C ALA A 45 0.89 6.16 -9.47
N PHE A 46 -0.44 6.15 -9.43
CA PHE A 46 -1.30 6.87 -10.38
C PHE A 46 -1.16 8.38 -10.25
N HIS A 47 -1.03 8.93 -9.04
CA HIS A 47 -0.76 10.35 -8.86
C HIS A 47 0.62 10.75 -9.40
N ASN A 48 1.65 9.93 -9.22
CA ASN A 48 2.97 10.18 -9.80
C ASN A 48 2.96 10.15 -11.33
N VAL A 49 2.28 9.16 -11.93
CA VAL A 49 2.11 9.10 -13.38
C VAL A 49 1.30 10.30 -13.89
N THR A 50 0.21 10.68 -13.24
CA THR A 50 -0.62 11.82 -13.65
C THR A 50 0.12 13.15 -13.55
N ALA A 51 0.94 13.33 -12.51
CA ALA A 51 1.80 14.51 -12.35
C ALA A 51 2.89 14.59 -13.44
N MET A 52 3.45 13.44 -13.85
CA MET A 52 4.47 13.35 -14.90
C MET A 52 3.88 13.48 -16.30
N VAL A 53 2.67 12.95 -16.54
CA VAL A 53 1.99 12.94 -17.84
C VAL A 53 1.27 14.27 -18.12
N GLY A 54 0.79 14.96 -17.08
CA GLY A 54 0.17 16.31 -17.06
C GLY A 54 0.04 17.09 -18.38
N ALA A 55 0.63 18.28 -18.45
CA ALA A 55 0.53 19.16 -19.62
C ALA A 55 1.25 18.59 -20.87
N GLY A 56 2.14 17.60 -20.71
CA GLY A 56 2.86 16.95 -21.81
C GLY A 56 1.96 16.08 -22.69
N VAL A 57 0.91 15.47 -22.13
CA VAL A 57 -0.10 14.72 -22.91
C VAL A 57 -1.03 15.64 -23.71
N LEU A 58 -1.08 16.95 -23.45
CA LEU A 58 -1.90 17.85 -24.25
C LEU A 58 -1.23 18.24 -25.58
N SER A 59 0.11 18.25 -25.62
CA SER A 59 0.90 18.48 -26.85
C SER A 59 1.20 17.21 -27.65
N LEU A 60 1.21 16.04 -26.99
CA LEU A 60 1.48 14.73 -27.60
C LEU A 60 0.47 14.34 -28.71
N PRO A 61 -0.85 14.59 -28.58
CA PRO A 61 -1.84 14.30 -29.60
C PRO A 61 -1.63 15.00 -30.92
N TYR A 62 -1.26 16.27 -30.82
CA TYR A 62 -1.03 17.15 -31.95
C TYR A 62 0.28 16.80 -32.67
N ALA A 63 1.34 16.45 -31.93
CA ALA A 63 2.61 15.99 -32.52
C ALA A 63 2.53 14.55 -33.07
N MET A 64 1.74 13.66 -32.44
CA MET A 64 1.59 12.28 -32.88
C MET A 64 0.56 12.11 -34.01
N SER A 65 -0.36 13.05 -34.25
CA SER A 65 -1.24 12.98 -35.43
C SER A 65 -0.47 13.16 -36.74
N GLU A 66 0.67 13.86 -36.69
CA GLU A 66 1.56 14.08 -37.84
C GLU A 66 2.54 12.90 -38.08
N LEU A 67 2.89 12.12 -37.05
CA LEU A 67 3.97 11.11 -37.09
C LEU A 67 3.53 9.66 -36.78
N GLY A 68 2.30 9.45 -36.30
CA GLY A 68 1.72 8.13 -36.01
C GLY A 68 1.72 7.78 -34.52
N TRP A 69 0.51 7.63 -33.96
CA TRP A 69 0.26 7.32 -32.55
C TRP A 69 0.54 5.85 -32.15
N GLY A 70 0.36 4.91 -33.08
CA GLY A 70 0.46 3.47 -32.80
C GLY A 70 1.84 3.01 -32.32
N PRO A 71 2.94 3.37 -33.03
CA PRO A 71 4.29 2.96 -32.63
C PRO A 71 4.71 3.53 -31.27
N GLY A 72 4.36 4.79 -30.97
CA GLY A 72 4.73 5.45 -29.72
C GLY A 72 4.09 4.79 -28.49
N ILE A 73 2.78 4.50 -28.56
CA ILE A 73 2.08 3.79 -27.49
C ILE A 73 2.60 2.36 -27.36
N ALA A 74 2.84 1.66 -28.47
CA ALA A 74 3.36 0.30 -28.44
C ALA A 74 4.71 0.22 -27.73
N VAL A 75 5.65 1.12 -28.03
CA VAL A 75 6.96 1.15 -27.38
C VAL A 75 6.86 1.49 -25.90
N MET A 76 5.98 2.42 -25.51
CA MET A 76 5.73 2.76 -24.10
C MET A 76 5.19 1.56 -23.30
N VAL A 77 4.23 0.82 -23.86
CA VAL A 77 3.64 -0.36 -23.22
C VAL A 77 4.65 -1.51 -23.16
N ILE A 78 5.38 -1.77 -24.25
CA ILE A 78 6.40 -2.82 -24.30
C ILE A 78 7.54 -2.54 -23.31
N SER A 79 8.03 -1.30 -23.25
CA SER A 79 9.07 -0.89 -22.29
C SER A 79 8.61 -1.11 -20.84
N TRP A 80 7.34 -0.82 -20.55
CA TRP A 80 6.77 -1.03 -19.22
C TRP A 80 6.64 -2.52 -18.86
N ILE A 81 6.19 -3.36 -19.81
CA ILE A 81 6.10 -4.81 -19.63
C ILE A 81 7.49 -5.42 -19.38
N VAL A 82 8.50 -5.01 -20.15
CA VAL A 82 9.88 -5.47 -19.95
C VAL A 82 10.42 -5.05 -18.58
N THR A 83 10.12 -3.83 -18.13
CA THR A 83 10.53 -3.34 -16.81
C THR A 83 9.88 -4.15 -15.69
N LEU A 84 8.58 -4.45 -15.77
CA LEU A 84 7.88 -5.30 -14.80
C LEU A 84 8.30 -6.77 -14.85
N TYR A 85 8.68 -7.28 -16.02
CA TYR A 85 9.18 -8.65 -16.16
C TYR A 85 10.59 -8.81 -15.58
N THR A 86 11.38 -7.73 -15.58
CA THR A 86 12.77 -7.74 -15.13
C THR A 86 12.90 -7.44 -13.64
N LEU A 87 11.97 -6.67 -13.06
CA LEU A 87 11.88 -6.43 -11.62
C LEU A 87 11.30 -7.64 -10.87
#